data_AF-A0A0R2GYU1-F1
#
_entry.id   AF-A0A0R2GYU1-F1
#
_cell.length_a   1.000
_cell.length_b   1.000
_cell.length_c   1.000
_cell.angle_alpha   90.00
_cell.angle_beta   90.00
_cell.angle_gamma   90.00
#
_symmetry.space_group_name_H-M   'P 1'
#
loop_
_entity.id
_entity.type
_entity.pdbx_description
1 polymer ?
#
loop_
_entity_poly.entity_id
_entity_poly.type
_entity_poly.pdbx_seq_one_letter_code
_entity_poly.pdbx_strand_id
1 'polypeptide(L)' 'MTKRFLEQHHVNFIEHNIDEQPEFVDALKQEGFKATPVVKLPNGSAFTGFRPDMLKQLA' A
#
# COMPACT_ATOMS: atom_id res chain seq x y z
N MET A 1 -5.92 2.85 -8.36
CA MET A 1 -7.08 2.02 -7.98
C MET A 1 -7.11 1.75 -6.48
N THR A 2 -6.04 1.25 -5.87
CA THR A 2 -5.96 0.97 -4.41
C THR A 2 -6.25 2.19 -3.53
N LYS A 3 -5.57 3.33 -3.74
CA LYS A 3 -5.82 4.59 -3.01
C LYS A 3 -7.27 5.03 -3.06
N ARG A 4 -7.83 5.14 -4.28
CA ARG A 4 -9.23 5.52 -4.51
C ARG A 4 -10.22 4.61 -3.76
N PHE A 5 -9.96 3.30 -3.72
CA PHE A 5 -10.79 2.38 -2.95
C PHE A 5 -10.78 2.71 -1.46
N LEU A 6 -9.59 2.93 -0.87
CA LEU A 6 -9.46 3.27 0.55
C LEU A 6 -10.18 4.59 0.87
N GLU A 7 -10.04 5.61 0.01
CA GLU A 7 -10.74 6.88 0.14
C GLU A 7 -12.27 6.72 0.06
N GLN A 8 -12.78 5.98 -0.93
CA GLN A 8 -14.21 5.73 -1.10
C GLN A 8 -14.83 5.01 0.10
N HIS A 9 -14.07 4.11 0.71
CA HIS A 9 -14.48 3.35 1.87
C HIS A 9 -14.12 4.03 3.21
N HIS A 10 -13.63 5.28 3.19
CA HIS A 10 -13.23 6.04 4.38
C HIS A 10 -12.25 5.29 5.29
N VAL A 11 -11.41 4.43 4.69
CA VAL A 11 -10.37 3.72 5.40
C VAL A 11 -9.23 4.69 5.67
N ASN A 12 -8.79 4.80 6.91
CA ASN A 12 -7.64 5.63 7.26
C ASN A 12 -6.35 4.97 6.75
N PHE A 13 -5.55 5.70 5.98
CA PHE A 13 -4.23 5.26 5.52
C PHE A 13 -3.26 6.44 5.46
N ILE A 14 -1.97 6.10 5.47
CA ILE A 14 -0.88 7.05 5.20
C ILE A 14 -0.35 6.74 3.81
N GLU A 15 -0.27 7.78 2.97
CA GLU A 15 0.33 7.67 1.65
C GLU A 15 1.80 8.05 1.69
N HIS A 16 2.64 7.15 1.20
CA HIS A 16 4.05 7.44 0.90
C HIS A 16 4.23 7.38 -0.62
N ASN A 17 4.39 8.54 -1.24
CA ASN A 17 4.63 8.64 -2.67
C ASN A 17 6.13 8.49 -2.94
N ILE A 18 6.54 7.36 -3.51
CA ILE A 18 7.95 7.06 -3.79
C ILE A 18 8.58 7.95 -4.86
N ASP A 19 7.77 8.64 -5.69
CA ASP A 19 8.28 9.61 -6.67
C ASP A 19 8.75 10.90 -5.98
N GLU A 20 8.14 11.25 -4.84
CA GLU A 20 8.51 12.40 -4.01
C GLU A 20 9.47 12.02 -2.89
N GLN A 21 9.35 10.79 -2.40
CA GLN A 21 10.09 10.24 -1.25
C GLN A 21 10.88 8.98 -1.69
N PRO A 22 11.95 9.15 -2.48
CA PRO A 22 12.73 8.03 -3.01
C PRO A 22 13.38 7.17 -1.92
N GLU A 23 13.54 7.67 -0.69
CA GLU A 23 14.05 6.94 0.46
C GLU A 23 13.26 5.65 0.78
N PHE A 24 11.96 5.61 0.45
CA PHE A 24 11.14 4.43 0.66
C PHE A 24 11.36 3.35 -0.40
N VAL A 25 11.92 3.70 -1.57
CA VAL A 25 12.18 2.75 -2.66
C VAL A 25 13.15 1.66 -2.19
N ASP A 26 14.22 2.05 -1.51
CA ASP A 26 15.25 1.10 -1.07
C ASP A 26 14.72 0.17 0.03
N ALA A 27 13.92 0.70 0.97
CA ALA A 27 13.22 -0.12 1.96
C ALA A 27 12.30 -1.15 1.30
N LEU A 28 11.47 -0.73 0.34
CA LEU A 28 10.57 -1.63 -0.38
C LEU A 28 11.32 -2.72 -1.16
N LYS A 29 12.46 -2.38 -1.78
CA LYS A 29 13.32 -3.36 -2.48
C LYS A 29 13.93 -4.36 -1.51
N GLN A 30 14.41 -3.92 -0.34
CA GLN A 30 14.95 -4.81 0.70
C GLN A 30 13.89 -5.76 1.25
N GLU A 31 12.65 -5.31 1.36
CA GLU A 31 11.48 -6.13 1.72
C GLU A 31 11.05 -7.10 0.61
N GLY A 32 11.68 -7.04 -0.58
CA GLY A 32 11.42 -7.93 -1.71
C GLY A 32 10.30 -7.47 -2.64
N PHE A 33 9.76 -6.26 -2.43
CA PHE A 33 8.75 -5.71 -3.32
C PHE A 33 9.37 -5.18 -4.61
N LYS A 34 8.72 -5.51 -5.72
CA LYS A 34 9.20 -5.17 -7.08
C LYS A 34 8.21 -4.32 -7.88
N ALA A 35 7.03 -4.04 -7.31
CA ALA A 35 5.97 -3.30 -7.96
C ALA A 35 5.17 -2.49 -6.94
N THR A 36 4.74 -1.30 -7.34
CA THR A 36 3.78 -0.47 -6.63
C THR A 36 2.37 -0.68 -7.19
N PRO A 37 1.30 -0.36 -6.44
CA PRO A 37 1.29 0.09 -5.05
C PRO A 37 1.60 -1.04 -4.05
N VAL A 38 2.19 -0.70 -2.90
CA VAL A 38 2.40 -1.61 -1.76
C VAL A 38 1.53 -1.12 -0.61
N VAL A 39 0.75 -2.02 -0.03
CA VAL A 39 -0.09 -1.74 1.14
C VAL A 39 0.46 -2.52 2.31
N LYS A 40 0.82 -1.82 3.38
CA LYS A 40 1.25 -2.42 4.65
C LYS A 40 0.12 -2.28 5.67
N LEU A 41 -0.18 -3.38 6.36
CA LEU A 41 -1.20 -3.44 7.39
C LEU A 41 -0.56 -3.34 8.78
N PRO A 42 -1.28 -2.84 9.79
CA PRO A 42 -0.75 -2.71 11.16
C PRO A 42 -0.34 -4.05 11.80
N ASN A 43 -0.89 -5.16 11.33
CA ASN A 43 -0.57 -6.52 11.79
C ASN A 43 0.75 -7.07 11.21
N GLY A 44 1.51 -6.25 10.47
CA GLY A 44 2.76 -6.65 9.82
C GLY A 44 2.58 -7.38 8.49
N SER A 45 1.34 -7.64 8.07
CA SER A 45 1.08 -8.18 6.72
C SER A 45 1.21 -7.08 5.68
N ALA A 46 1.66 -7.43 4.49
CA ALA A 46 1.75 -6.50 3.38
C ALA A 46 1.42 -7.21 2.07
N PHE A 47 0.86 -6.46 1.12
CA PHE A 47 0.54 -6.97 -0.21
C PHE A 47 0.84 -5.92 -1.28
N THR A 48 1.07 -6.41 -2.50
CA THR A 48 1.35 -5.59 -3.66
C THR A 48 0.20 -5.60 -4.66
N GLY A 49 0.08 -4.50 -5.40
CA GLY A 49 -0.91 -4.32 -6.44
C GLY A 49 -2.30 -3.97 -5.93
N PHE A 50 -3.27 -4.07 -6.84
CA PHE A 50 -4.68 -3.87 -6.52
C PHE A 50 -5.33 -5.22 -6.16
N ARG A 51 -5.67 -5.40 -4.88
CA ARG A 51 -6.27 -6.63 -4.35
C ARG A 51 -7.63 -6.34 -3.71
N PRO A 52 -8.72 -6.34 -4.48
CA PRO A 52 -10.04 -5.95 -3.96
C PRO A 52 -10.51 -6.85 -2.79
N ASP A 53 -10.17 -8.14 -2.81
CA ASP A 53 -10.55 -9.07 -1.75
C ASP A 53 -9.93 -8.71 -0.40
N MET A 54 -8.66 -8.25 -0.39
CA MET A 54 -7.97 -7.80 0.81
C MET A 54 -8.44 -6.41 1.22
N LEU A 55 -8.65 -5.51 0.25
CA LEU A 55 -9.12 -4.15 0.53
C LEU A 55 -10.53 -4.13 1.15
N LYS A 56 -11.42 -5.04 0.73
CA LYS A 56 -12.75 -5.22 1.33
C LYS A 56 -12.71 -5.63 2.80
N GLN A 57 -11.60 -6.22 3.27
CA GLN A 57 -11.45 -6.57 4.70
C GLN A 57 -11.05 -5.36 5.56
N LEU A 58 -10.66 -4.24 4.93
CA LEU A 58 -10.22 -3.02 5.62
C LEU A 58 -11.31 -1.95 5.72
N ALA A 59 -12.42 -2.14 4.99
CA ALA A 59 -13.59 -1.26 4.93
C ALA A 59 -14.69 -1.78 5.85
#